data_AF-A0A7C5YDK6-F1
#
_entry.id   AF-A0A7C5YDK6-F1
#
_cell.length_a   1.000
_cell.length_b   1.000
_cell.length_c   1.000
_cell.angle_alpha   90.00
_cell.angle_beta   90.00
_cell.angle_gamma   90.00
#
_symmetry.space_group_name_H-M   'P 1'
#
loop_
_entity.id
_entity.type
_entity.pdbx_description
1 polymer ?
#
loop_
_entity_poly.entity_id
_entity_poly.type
_entity_poly.pdbx_seq_one_letter_code
_entity_poly.pdbx_strand_id
1 'polypeptide(L)'
;MEILGLVEKIFNWLYRRFGRWRELKGFYEKAVREAEGSEAIKRAALEIVRSDFFTEFIQSPAVSPEQEFSEFLRRLKGMCPEADESAIVGFLEKVYTRLATEMEAHETWDKRGDEIKEFLRQRRQPIEETAFERVPEQRTYLSHFSDIPRTPNFLDREEELKRLNEWLKDGGQTVSALIGVGGQGKTYLAAKFAEECQQNGWQVRWVNFPFTVEQFLLSIASEMQKFNDPYASIVGDPQQPYEVRIDNAIRFLESQQQPWLIVLDDFHKATEDEWQKVIALFDRYCHKTKILLTVRREPEAFEEVKLPTGAHEV
;
A
#
# COMPACT_ATOMS: atom_id res chain seq x y z
N MET A 1 -14.89 2.26 -32.48
CA MET A 1 -15.12 0.79 -32.44
C MET A 1 -14.10 0.04 -31.56
N GLU A 2 -13.05 0.67 -31.02
CA GLU A 2 -12.08 0.00 -30.15
C GLU A 2 -12.45 -0.04 -28.66
N ILE A 3 -13.34 0.85 -28.20
CA ILE A 3 -13.72 0.99 -26.78
C ILE A 3 -14.60 -0.19 -26.30
N LEU A 4 -15.46 -0.75 -27.16
CA LEU A 4 -16.31 -1.89 -26.79
C LEU A 4 -15.52 -3.18 -26.54
N GLY A 5 -14.41 -3.40 -27.26
CA GLY A 5 -13.57 -4.59 -27.08
C GLY A 5 -12.70 -4.56 -25.81
N LEU A 6 -12.42 -3.36 -25.28
CA LEU A 6 -11.70 -3.20 -24.01
C LEU A 6 -12.63 -3.49 -22.82
N VAL A 7 -13.86 -2.98 -22.87
CA VAL A 7 -14.88 -3.19 -21.83
C VAL A 7 -15.31 -4.66 -21.74
N GLU A 8 -15.50 -5.35 -22.87
CA GLU A 8 -15.81 -6.79 -22.88
C GLU A 8 -14.65 -7.66 -22.35
N LYS A 9 -13.39 -7.28 -22.63
CA LYS A 9 -12.20 -7.93 -22.07
C LYS A 9 -12.07 -7.68 -20.57
N ILE A 10 -12.35 -6.46 -20.10
CA ILE A 10 -12.34 -6.09 -18.69
C ILE A 10 -13.45 -6.83 -17.93
N PHE A 11 -14.64 -6.97 -18.52
CA PHE A 11 -15.77 -7.70 -17.92
C PHE A 11 -15.49 -9.21 -17.83
N ASN A 12 -14.97 -9.84 -18.89
CA ASN A 12 -14.55 -11.25 -18.85
C ASN A 12 -13.36 -11.49 -17.91
N TRP A 13 -12.46 -10.50 -17.77
CA TRP A 13 -11.35 -10.53 -16.84
C TRP A 13 -11.81 -10.39 -15.37
N LEU A 14 -12.78 -9.51 -15.08
CA LEU A 14 -13.41 -9.34 -13.78
C LEU A 14 -14.21 -10.59 -13.36
N TYR A 15 -14.98 -11.19 -14.28
CA TYR A 15 -15.77 -12.40 -14.01
C TYR A 15 -14.88 -13.62 -13.71
N ARG A 16 -13.75 -13.77 -14.43
CA ARG A 16 -12.72 -14.79 -14.12
C ARG A 16 -11.97 -14.50 -12.82
N ARG A 17 -11.76 -13.22 -12.45
CA ARG A 17 -11.06 -12.80 -11.23
C ARG A 17 -11.89 -13.08 -9.96
N PHE A 18 -13.18 -12.77 -9.95
CA PHE A 18 -14.05 -13.05 -8.78
C PHE A 18 -14.25 -14.55 -8.50
N GLY A 19 -14.32 -15.40 -9.55
CA GLY A 19 -14.42 -16.85 -9.39
C GLY A 19 -13.14 -17.48 -8.81
N ARG A 20 -11.97 -16.99 -9.24
CA ARG A 20 -10.64 -17.45 -8.78
C ARG A 20 -10.42 -17.24 -7.29
N TRP A 21 -10.82 -16.10 -6.72
CA TRP A 21 -10.60 -15.84 -5.28
C TRP A 21 -11.48 -16.68 -4.36
N ARG A 22 -12.68 -17.07 -4.82
CA ARG A 22 -13.55 -18.00 -4.09
C ARG A 22 -12.94 -19.41 -4.05
N GLU A 23 -12.28 -19.81 -5.13
CA GLU A 23 -11.53 -21.06 -5.22
C GLU A 23 -10.28 -21.04 -4.33
N LEU A 24 -9.52 -19.93 -4.35
CA LEU A 24 -8.38 -19.74 -3.44
C LEU A 24 -8.80 -19.87 -1.98
N LYS A 25 -9.83 -19.15 -1.56
CA LYS A 25 -10.41 -19.29 -0.21
C LYS A 25 -10.81 -20.73 0.10
N GLY A 26 -11.34 -21.45 -0.89
CA GLY A 26 -11.66 -22.88 -0.81
C GLY A 26 -10.45 -23.74 -0.43
N PHE A 27 -9.30 -23.53 -1.07
CA PHE A 27 -8.05 -24.24 -0.71
C PHE A 27 -7.64 -23.99 0.74
N TYR A 28 -7.74 -22.74 1.23
CA TYR A 28 -7.38 -22.42 2.61
C TYR A 28 -8.33 -23.03 3.62
N GLU A 29 -9.64 -22.94 3.38
CA GLU A 29 -10.61 -23.59 4.27
C GLU A 29 -10.38 -25.09 4.35
N LYS A 30 -10.05 -25.74 3.23
CA LYS A 30 -9.77 -27.17 3.18
C LYS A 30 -8.46 -27.50 3.89
N ALA A 31 -7.37 -26.80 3.55
CA ALA A 31 -6.06 -27.00 4.16
C ALA A 31 -6.09 -26.81 5.69
N VAL A 32 -6.82 -25.80 6.19
CA VAL A 32 -6.99 -25.55 7.62
C VAL A 32 -7.81 -26.63 8.31
N ARG A 33 -8.91 -27.08 7.71
CA ARG A 33 -9.76 -28.14 8.29
C ARG A 33 -9.00 -29.45 8.44
N GLU A 34 -8.22 -29.77 7.43
CA GLU A 34 -7.55 -31.07 7.38
C GLU A 34 -6.18 -31.05 8.07
N ALA A 35 -5.56 -29.89 8.29
CA ALA A 35 -4.30 -29.78 9.02
C ALA A 35 -4.42 -30.33 10.45
N GLU A 36 -3.40 -31.05 10.89
CA GLU A 36 -3.32 -31.56 12.25
C GLU A 36 -2.84 -30.47 13.22
N GLY A 37 -3.55 -30.28 14.32
CA GLY A 37 -3.20 -29.30 15.33
C GLY A 37 -4.29 -29.13 16.38
N SER A 38 -4.08 -28.21 17.32
CA SER A 38 -5.05 -27.86 18.35
C SER A 38 -6.37 -27.35 17.74
N GLU A 39 -7.50 -27.82 18.25
CA GLU A 39 -8.80 -27.33 17.77
C GLU A 39 -9.06 -25.86 18.07
N ALA A 40 -8.41 -25.29 19.09
CA ALA A 40 -8.45 -23.85 19.32
C ALA A 40 -7.80 -23.08 18.17
N ILE A 41 -6.59 -23.50 17.75
CA ILE A 41 -5.84 -22.88 16.66
C ILE A 41 -6.59 -23.06 15.32
N LYS A 42 -7.15 -24.25 15.06
CA LYS A 42 -7.95 -24.49 13.84
C LYS A 42 -9.17 -23.59 13.76
N ARG A 43 -9.91 -23.43 14.86
CA ARG A 43 -11.09 -22.56 14.90
C ARG A 43 -10.71 -21.11 14.60
N ALA A 44 -9.66 -20.60 15.26
CA ALA A 44 -9.15 -19.25 14.99
C ALA A 44 -8.68 -19.09 13.54
N ALA A 45 -7.98 -20.10 12.99
CA ALA A 45 -7.55 -20.07 11.60
C ALA A 45 -8.72 -20.02 10.62
N LEU A 46 -9.79 -20.79 10.86
CA LEU A 46 -10.99 -20.74 10.03
C LEU A 46 -11.73 -19.40 10.14
N GLU A 47 -11.70 -18.77 11.31
CA GLU A 47 -12.28 -17.44 11.50
C GLU A 47 -11.52 -16.39 10.68
N ILE A 48 -10.18 -16.43 10.71
CA ILE A 48 -9.33 -15.59 9.86
C ILE A 48 -9.62 -15.82 8.38
N VAL A 49 -9.68 -17.09 7.93
CA VAL A 49 -9.99 -17.41 6.51
C VAL A 49 -11.37 -16.92 6.10
N ARG A 50 -12.31 -16.84 7.04
CA ARG A 50 -13.67 -16.36 6.79
C ARG A 50 -13.82 -14.85 6.91
N SER A 51 -12.84 -14.16 7.51
CA SER A 51 -12.83 -12.72 7.69
C SER A 51 -12.41 -11.97 6.43
N ASP A 52 -12.18 -10.68 6.60
CA ASP A 52 -11.50 -9.76 5.69
C ASP A 52 -10.12 -10.22 5.18
N PHE A 53 -9.48 -11.23 5.78
CA PHE A 53 -8.14 -11.68 5.42
C PHE A 53 -7.98 -11.98 3.91
N PHE A 54 -9.00 -12.58 3.30
CA PHE A 54 -8.98 -12.82 1.85
C PHE A 54 -9.43 -11.63 1.02
N THR A 55 -10.37 -10.83 1.51
CA THR A 55 -10.98 -9.74 0.74
C THR A 55 -10.18 -8.45 0.79
N GLU A 56 -9.40 -8.23 1.84
CA GLU A 56 -8.63 -7.00 2.06
C GLU A 56 -7.12 -7.21 1.95
N PHE A 57 -6.60 -8.41 2.30
CA PHE A 57 -5.16 -8.67 2.28
C PHE A 57 -4.73 -9.55 1.09
N ILE A 58 -5.26 -10.77 0.96
CA ILE A 58 -4.81 -11.71 -0.10
C ILE A 58 -5.29 -11.30 -1.52
N GLN A 59 -6.37 -10.54 -1.66
CA GLN A 59 -6.85 -10.06 -2.97
C GLN A 59 -5.90 -9.05 -3.67
N SER A 60 -4.89 -8.56 -2.96
CA SER A 60 -3.82 -7.77 -3.57
C SER A 60 -2.94 -8.66 -4.45
N PRO A 61 -2.74 -8.32 -5.75
CA PRO A 61 -2.06 -9.18 -6.72
C PRO A 61 -0.53 -9.37 -6.51
N ALA A 62 0.01 -9.01 -5.34
CA ALA A 62 1.45 -8.99 -5.07
C ALA A 62 1.86 -9.61 -3.71
N VAL A 63 0.93 -10.20 -2.94
CA VAL A 63 1.27 -10.78 -1.62
C VAL A 63 2.08 -12.07 -1.79
N SER A 64 3.34 -12.05 -1.37
CA SER A 64 4.19 -13.25 -1.38
C SER A 64 3.70 -14.28 -0.35
N PRO A 65 4.01 -15.59 -0.52
CA PRO A 65 3.66 -16.59 0.48
C PRO A 65 4.21 -16.27 1.87
N GLU A 66 5.36 -15.60 1.95
CA GLU A 66 5.98 -15.17 3.20
C GLU A 66 5.19 -14.06 3.91
N GLN A 67 4.77 -13.03 3.17
CA GLN A 67 3.95 -11.94 3.70
C GLN A 67 2.60 -12.47 4.19
N GLU A 68 2.03 -13.38 3.41
CA GLU A 68 0.81 -14.09 3.74
C GLU A 68 0.94 -14.90 5.03
N PHE A 69 1.98 -15.72 5.12
CA PHE A 69 2.26 -16.54 6.29
C PHE A 69 2.48 -15.68 7.53
N SER A 70 3.20 -14.57 7.39
CA SER A 70 3.51 -13.65 8.49
C SER A 70 2.27 -12.95 9.03
N GLU A 71 1.40 -12.46 8.14
CA GLU A 71 0.14 -11.83 8.53
C GLU A 71 -0.82 -12.85 9.16
N PHE A 72 -0.88 -14.07 8.62
CA PHE A 72 -1.68 -15.15 9.18
C PHE A 72 -1.18 -15.53 10.59
N LEU A 73 0.13 -15.68 10.76
CA LEU A 73 0.76 -15.92 12.06
C LEU A 73 0.44 -14.81 13.06
N ARG A 74 0.56 -13.54 12.66
CA ARG A 74 0.25 -12.38 13.50
C ARG A 74 -1.20 -12.42 14.00
N ARG A 75 -2.16 -12.67 13.11
CA ARG A 75 -3.58 -12.74 13.46
C ARG A 75 -3.86 -13.94 14.37
N LEU A 76 -3.26 -15.10 14.10
CA LEU A 76 -3.40 -16.29 14.95
C LEU A 76 -2.86 -16.08 16.36
N LYS A 77 -1.69 -15.43 16.50
CA LYS A 77 -1.15 -15.07 17.82
C LYS A 77 -2.11 -14.15 18.60
N GLY A 78 -2.74 -13.19 17.91
CA GLY A 78 -3.73 -12.31 18.53
C GLY A 78 -5.00 -13.04 19.00
N MET A 79 -5.43 -14.08 18.29
CA MET A 79 -6.63 -14.85 18.63
C MET A 79 -6.37 -16.03 19.58
N CYS A 80 -5.13 -16.49 19.68
CA CYS A 80 -4.70 -17.61 20.52
C CYS A 80 -3.48 -17.21 21.37
N PRO A 81 -3.60 -16.24 22.28
CA PRO A 81 -2.45 -15.75 23.06
C PRO A 81 -1.85 -16.80 23.99
N GLU A 82 -2.64 -17.79 24.40
CA GLU A 82 -2.23 -18.90 25.28
C GLU A 82 -1.55 -20.06 24.52
N ALA A 83 -1.55 -20.03 23.18
CA ALA A 83 -0.93 -21.07 22.38
C ALA A 83 0.57 -20.78 22.20
N ASP A 84 1.40 -21.80 22.41
CA ASP A 84 2.82 -21.70 22.15
C ASP A 84 3.11 -21.33 20.69
N GLU A 85 4.05 -20.40 20.49
CA GLU A 85 4.37 -19.88 19.15
C GLU A 85 4.84 -20.98 18.21
N SER A 86 5.64 -21.93 18.71
CA SER A 86 6.12 -23.05 17.88
C SER A 86 4.97 -23.97 17.45
N ALA A 87 3.93 -24.10 18.27
CA ALA A 87 2.73 -24.84 17.93
C ALA A 87 1.89 -24.13 16.85
N ILE A 88 1.78 -22.79 16.89
CA ILE A 88 1.09 -22.01 15.85
C ILE A 88 1.87 -22.07 14.53
N VAL A 89 3.20 -21.90 14.58
CA VAL A 89 4.08 -21.98 13.41
C VAL A 89 4.00 -23.37 12.79
N GLY A 90 4.15 -24.44 13.58
CA GLY A 90 4.06 -25.81 13.10
C GLY A 90 2.69 -26.14 12.51
N PHE A 91 1.62 -25.57 13.07
CA PHE A 91 0.28 -25.67 12.48
C PHE A 91 0.22 -24.98 11.10
N LEU A 92 0.69 -23.74 10.98
CA LEU A 92 0.69 -23.01 9.70
C LEU A 92 1.55 -23.69 8.64
N GLU A 93 2.72 -24.22 9.00
CA GLU A 93 3.56 -24.96 8.05
C GLU A 93 2.83 -26.18 7.47
N LYS A 94 2.03 -26.88 8.29
CA LYS A 94 1.17 -27.98 7.81
C LYS A 94 0.07 -27.47 6.88
N VAL A 95 -0.54 -26.32 7.18
CA VAL A 95 -1.54 -25.68 6.30
C VAL A 95 -0.90 -25.33 4.95
N TYR A 96 0.24 -24.64 4.94
CA TYR A 96 0.92 -24.24 3.70
C TYR A 96 1.46 -25.41 2.91
N THR A 97 1.91 -26.48 3.59
CA THR A 97 2.30 -27.73 2.90
C THR A 97 1.11 -28.30 2.13
N ARG A 98 -0.08 -28.32 2.75
CA ARG A 98 -1.31 -28.79 2.10
C ARG A 98 -1.72 -27.89 0.96
N LEU A 99 -1.66 -26.57 1.11
CA LEU A 99 -1.94 -25.62 0.04
C LEU A 99 -1.06 -25.88 -1.18
N ALA A 100 0.25 -26.01 -0.97
CA ALA A 100 1.20 -26.36 -2.02
C ALA A 100 0.84 -27.67 -2.74
N THR A 101 0.41 -28.69 -2.01
CA THR A 101 -0.02 -29.98 -2.59
C THR A 101 -1.34 -29.88 -3.34
N GLU A 102 -2.32 -29.13 -2.84
CA GLU A 102 -3.62 -28.97 -3.50
C GLU A 102 -3.55 -28.11 -4.76
N MET A 103 -2.62 -27.16 -4.79
CA MET A 103 -2.41 -26.27 -5.93
C MET A 103 -1.48 -26.88 -7.00
N GLU A 104 -0.76 -27.95 -6.68
CA GLU A 104 0.13 -28.64 -7.62
C GLU A 104 -0.63 -29.17 -8.84
N ALA A 105 -0.13 -28.86 -10.03
CA ALA A 105 -0.74 -29.14 -11.32
C ALA A 105 -2.16 -28.54 -11.49
N HIS A 106 -2.57 -27.59 -10.64
CA HIS A 106 -3.84 -26.90 -10.78
C HIS A 106 -3.75 -25.83 -11.87
N GLU A 107 -4.64 -25.87 -12.87
CA GLU A 107 -4.61 -25.02 -14.08
C GLU A 107 -4.39 -23.51 -13.79
N THR A 108 -4.93 -23.01 -12.68
CA THR A 108 -4.79 -21.60 -12.28
C THR A 108 -3.76 -21.35 -11.18
N TRP A 109 -3.52 -22.32 -10.28
CA TRP A 109 -2.83 -22.06 -9.00
C TRP A 109 -1.47 -22.76 -8.88
N ASP A 110 -1.06 -23.52 -9.88
CA ASP A 110 0.22 -24.25 -9.92
C ASP A 110 1.42 -23.37 -9.54
N LYS A 111 1.54 -22.21 -10.20
CA LYS A 111 2.61 -21.24 -9.90
C LYS A 111 2.59 -20.78 -8.43
N ARG A 112 1.41 -20.56 -7.85
CA ARG A 112 1.29 -20.15 -6.44
C ARG A 112 1.66 -21.30 -5.51
N GLY A 113 1.30 -22.53 -5.87
CA GLY A 113 1.74 -23.74 -5.18
C GLY A 113 3.26 -23.86 -5.15
N ASP A 114 3.92 -23.60 -6.28
CA ASP A 114 5.39 -23.61 -6.39
C ASP A 114 6.05 -22.53 -5.51
N GLU A 115 5.49 -21.31 -5.51
CA GLU A 115 5.96 -20.23 -4.62
C GLU A 115 5.86 -20.64 -3.13
N ILE A 116 4.76 -21.30 -2.73
CA ILE A 116 4.57 -21.80 -1.36
C ILE A 116 5.57 -22.91 -1.03
N LYS A 117 5.82 -23.85 -1.97
CA LYS A 117 6.82 -24.91 -1.80
C LYS A 117 8.21 -24.33 -1.59
N GLU A 118 8.59 -23.33 -2.38
CA GLU A 118 9.88 -22.68 -2.28
C GLU A 118 10.04 -21.96 -0.94
N PHE A 119 9.03 -21.20 -0.52
CA PHE A 119 8.99 -20.55 0.79
C PHE A 119 9.18 -21.56 1.95
N LEU A 120 8.44 -22.67 1.94
CA LEU A 120 8.56 -23.70 2.98
C LEU A 120 9.93 -24.38 2.97
N ARG A 121 10.52 -24.57 1.79
CA ARG A 121 11.87 -25.14 1.66
C ARG A 121 12.91 -24.22 2.30
N GLN A 122 12.87 -22.92 1.99
CA GLN A 122 13.77 -21.92 2.57
C GLN A 122 13.61 -21.85 4.09
N ARG A 123 12.38 -21.98 4.60
CA ARG A 123 12.09 -21.97 6.04
C ARG A 123 12.57 -23.21 6.79
N ARG A 124 12.59 -24.39 6.13
CA ARG A 124 12.96 -25.68 6.73
C ARG A 124 14.44 -26.04 6.63
N GLN A 125 15.22 -25.31 5.84
CA GLN A 125 16.66 -25.55 5.79
C GLN A 125 17.26 -25.30 7.18
N PRO A 126 17.94 -26.29 7.80
CA PRO A 126 18.76 -26.01 8.97
C PRO A 126 19.79 -24.96 8.53
N ILE A 127 20.01 -23.96 9.40
CA ILE A 127 20.93 -22.86 9.13
C ILE A 127 22.36 -23.44 9.09
N GLU A 128 22.76 -24.02 7.97
CA GLU A 128 24.16 -24.32 7.66
C GLU A 128 24.83 -22.99 7.26
N GLU A 129 25.34 -22.26 8.26
CA GLU A 129 26.51 -21.36 8.28
C GLU A 129 26.92 -20.58 7.01
N THR A 130 26.01 -20.29 6.08
CA THR A 130 26.32 -19.62 4.81
C THR A 130 25.19 -18.69 4.37
N ALA A 131 24.78 -17.78 5.23
CA ALA A 131 24.19 -16.52 4.81
C ALA A 131 24.27 -15.54 5.96
N PHE A 132 24.94 -14.41 5.72
CA PHE A 132 24.75 -13.13 6.38
C PHE A 132 23.70 -13.12 7.51
N GLU A 133 24.14 -13.37 8.73
CA GLU A 133 23.79 -12.43 9.81
C GLU A 133 24.42 -11.09 9.43
N ARG A 134 23.74 -10.37 8.54
CA ARG A 134 23.42 -9.02 8.93
C ARG A 134 22.14 -9.18 9.71
N VAL A 135 22.24 -9.19 11.05
CA VAL A 135 21.33 -8.34 11.83
C VAL A 135 21.15 -7.11 10.94
N PRO A 136 19.94 -6.79 10.42
CA PRO A 136 19.82 -5.67 9.51
C PRO A 136 20.49 -4.53 10.25
N GLU A 137 21.65 -4.09 9.75
CA GLU A 137 22.33 -2.92 10.30
C GLU A 137 21.20 -1.92 10.43
N GLN A 138 20.99 -1.35 11.61
CA GLN A 138 19.97 -0.34 11.81
C GLN A 138 20.32 0.82 10.85
N ARG A 139 19.87 0.69 9.60
CA ARG A 139 20.17 1.58 8.50
C ARG A 139 19.26 2.74 8.75
N THR A 140 19.78 3.79 9.37
CA THR A 140 19.02 5.01 9.55
C THR A 140 18.67 5.55 8.17
N TYR A 141 17.38 5.56 7.84
CA TYR A 141 16.92 6.15 6.58
C TYR A 141 16.77 7.66 6.76
N LEU A 142 17.35 8.42 5.85
CA LEU A 142 17.22 9.87 5.84
C LEU A 142 15.86 10.23 5.23
N SER A 143 15.07 11.02 5.96
CA SER A 143 13.89 11.67 5.38
C SER A 143 14.33 12.81 4.47
N HIS A 144 13.81 12.80 3.24
CA HIS A 144 13.95 13.88 2.27
C HIS A 144 12.72 14.79 2.23
N PHE A 145 11.66 14.48 3.00
CA PHE A 145 10.52 15.38 3.17
C PHE A 145 10.97 16.74 3.71
N SER A 146 10.39 17.80 3.16
CA SER A 146 10.62 19.18 3.58
C SER A 146 9.58 19.63 4.60
N ASP A 147 9.85 20.75 5.25
CA ASP A 147 8.84 21.45 6.04
C ASP A 147 7.77 22.09 5.13
N ILE A 148 6.56 22.23 5.67
CA ILE A 148 5.48 22.97 5.01
C ILE A 148 5.92 24.44 4.87
N PRO A 149 5.84 25.05 3.66
CA PRO A 149 6.15 26.46 3.48
C PRO A 149 5.26 27.34 4.36
N ARG A 150 5.82 28.36 5.01
CA ARG A 150 5.04 29.28 5.84
C ARG A 150 4.12 30.15 4.97
N THR A 151 2.89 30.35 5.44
CA THR A 151 1.89 31.16 4.73
C THR A 151 1.46 32.43 5.51
N PRO A 152 2.35 33.42 5.72
CA PRO A 152 1.95 34.65 6.40
C PRO A 152 0.96 35.44 5.55
N ASN A 153 -0.12 35.95 6.17
CA ASN A 153 -1.15 36.79 5.55
C ASN A 153 -1.96 36.10 4.43
N PHE A 154 -2.50 34.91 4.72
CA PHE A 154 -3.38 34.20 3.79
C PHE A 154 -4.71 34.95 3.64
N LEU A 155 -5.06 35.35 2.41
CA LEU A 155 -6.23 36.18 2.08
C LEU A 155 -6.89 35.74 0.78
N ASP A 156 -8.20 35.91 0.68
CA ASP A 156 -9.04 35.84 -0.53
C ASP A 156 -9.01 34.50 -1.28
N ARG A 157 -8.91 33.37 -0.56
CA ARG A 157 -8.85 32.00 -1.11
C ARG A 157 -9.67 30.99 -0.30
N GLU A 158 -10.63 31.49 0.47
CA GLU A 158 -11.45 30.72 1.41
C GLU A 158 -12.33 29.69 0.68
N GLU A 159 -12.82 30.02 -0.52
CA GLU A 159 -13.64 29.10 -1.32
C GLU A 159 -12.81 27.93 -1.86
N GLU A 160 -11.57 28.15 -2.32
CA GLU A 160 -10.72 27.02 -2.75
C GLU A 160 -10.26 26.16 -1.57
N LEU A 161 -9.95 26.76 -0.42
CA LEU A 161 -9.71 26.00 0.80
C LEU A 161 -10.91 25.16 1.21
N LYS A 162 -12.12 25.72 1.10
CA LYS A 162 -13.36 24.98 1.40
C LYS A 162 -13.51 23.77 0.48
N ARG A 163 -13.25 23.92 -0.83
CA ARG A 163 -13.30 22.80 -1.78
C ARG A 163 -12.25 21.72 -1.48
N LEU A 164 -11.03 22.12 -1.10
CA LEU A 164 -10.01 21.16 -0.66
C LEU A 164 -10.45 20.41 0.61
N ASN A 165 -11.08 21.09 1.55
CA ASN A 165 -11.64 20.48 2.75
C ASN A 165 -12.83 19.54 2.47
N GLU A 166 -13.62 19.82 1.43
CA GLU A 166 -14.67 18.92 0.95
C GLU A 166 -14.06 17.67 0.30
N TRP A 167 -13.07 17.84 -0.58
CA TRP A 167 -12.32 16.73 -1.18
C TRP A 167 -11.63 15.85 -0.12
N LEU A 168 -11.05 16.44 0.93
CA LEU A 168 -10.41 15.69 2.01
C LEU A 168 -11.38 14.71 2.69
N LYS A 169 -12.66 15.06 2.75
CA LYS A 169 -13.74 14.24 3.34
C LYS A 169 -14.34 13.24 2.36
N ASP A 170 -14.07 13.37 1.07
CA ASP A 170 -14.52 12.43 0.06
C ASP A 170 -13.71 11.13 0.16
N GLY A 171 -14.36 10.03 0.56
CA GLY A 171 -13.73 8.72 0.66
C GLY A 171 -13.46 8.05 -0.70
N GLY A 172 -14.04 8.55 -1.79
CA GLY A 172 -13.89 7.98 -3.12
C GLY A 172 -12.71 8.52 -3.91
N GLN A 173 -12.09 9.62 -3.47
CA GLN A 173 -11.03 10.30 -4.21
C GLN A 173 -9.79 10.49 -3.34
N THR A 174 -8.69 9.85 -3.72
CA THR A 174 -7.45 9.86 -2.96
C THR A 174 -6.41 10.83 -3.49
N VAL A 175 -6.47 11.15 -4.77
CA VAL A 175 -5.56 12.11 -5.40
C VAL A 175 -6.33 13.32 -5.92
N SER A 176 -5.79 14.52 -5.73
CA SER A 176 -6.30 15.74 -6.35
C SER A 176 -5.16 16.65 -6.78
N ALA A 177 -5.45 17.58 -7.68
CA ALA A 177 -4.48 18.50 -8.25
C ALA A 177 -4.97 19.96 -8.22
N LEU A 178 -4.10 20.84 -7.74
CA LEU A 178 -4.20 22.28 -7.97
C LEU A 178 -3.52 22.60 -9.30
N ILE A 179 -4.32 23.08 -10.26
CA ILE A 179 -3.87 23.38 -11.62
C ILE A 179 -3.95 24.87 -11.86
N GLY A 180 -2.86 25.46 -12.37
CA GLY A 180 -2.81 26.89 -12.66
C GLY A 180 -1.43 27.34 -13.13
N VAL A 181 -1.35 28.53 -13.74
CA VAL A 181 -0.06 29.03 -14.25
C VAL A 181 0.90 29.39 -13.11
N GLY A 182 2.18 29.63 -13.45
CA GLY A 182 3.18 30.07 -12.48
C GLY A 182 2.76 31.38 -11.79
N GLY A 183 2.98 31.48 -10.48
CA GLY A 183 2.66 32.69 -9.71
C GLY A 183 1.22 32.82 -9.19
N GLN A 184 0.30 31.89 -9.51
CA GLN A 184 -1.10 31.93 -9.02
C GLN A 184 -1.29 31.47 -7.55
N GLY A 185 -0.20 31.29 -6.80
CA GLY A 185 -0.29 30.92 -5.38
C GLY A 185 -0.74 29.48 -5.09
N LYS A 186 -0.56 28.51 -6.00
CA LYS A 186 -0.88 27.09 -5.75
C LYS A 186 -0.14 26.51 -4.55
N THR A 187 1.17 26.68 -4.51
CA THR A 187 2.04 26.29 -3.38
C THR A 187 1.56 26.94 -2.08
N TYR A 188 1.15 28.19 -2.14
CA TYR A 188 0.64 28.94 -0.99
C TYR A 188 -0.70 28.41 -0.49
N LEU A 189 -1.64 28.09 -1.39
CA LEU A 189 -2.90 27.43 -1.07
C LEU A 189 -2.70 26.02 -0.50
N ALA A 190 -1.84 25.21 -1.13
CA ALA A 190 -1.52 23.86 -0.68
C ALA A 190 -0.85 23.88 0.71
N ALA A 191 0.05 24.84 0.96
CA ALA A 191 0.70 25.00 2.25
C ALA A 191 -0.29 25.38 3.35
N LYS A 192 -1.20 26.32 3.08
CA LYS A 192 -2.25 26.70 4.05
C LYS A 192 -3.17 25.52 4.37
N PHE A 193 -3.61 24.80 3.36
CA PHE A 193 -4.41 23.59 3.52
C PHE A 193 -3.69 22.49 4.30
N ALA A 194 -2.40 22.28 4.01
CA ALA A 194 -1.54 21.34 4.71
C ALA A 194 -1.38 21.69 6.20
N GLU A 195 -1.19 22.98 6.54
CA GLU A 195 -1.17 23.46 7.93
C GLU A 195 -2.50 23.16 8.64
N GLU A 196 -3.65 23.41 8.00
CA GLU A 196 -4.97 23.10 8.55
C GLU A 196 -5.17 21.60 8.78
N CYS A 197 -4.73 20.76 7.83
CA CYS A 197 -4.79 19.30 7.99
C CYS A 197 -3.95 18.84 9.20
N GLN A 198 -2.74 19.36 9.34
CA GLN A 198 -1.85 19.03 10.45
C GLN A 198 -2.47 19.43 11.81
N GLN A 199 -3.08 20.62 11.89
CA GLN A 199 -3.80 21.08 13.09
C GLN A 199 -5.01 20.20 13.44
N ASN A 200 -5.63 19.59 12.42
CA ASN A 200 -6.77 18.68 12.57
C ASN A 200 -6.34 17.20 12.70
N GLY A 201 -5.08 16.92 13.01
CA GLY A 201 -4.60 15.58 13.37
C GLY A 201 -4.16 14.70 12.19
N TRP A 202 -3.99 15.27 10.99
CA TRP A 202 -3.39 14.56 9.87
C TRP A 202 -1.86 14.52 9.98
N GLN A 203 -1.26 13.43 9.52
CA GLN A 203 0.18 13.35 9.29
C GLN A 203 0.51 13.95 7.93
N VAL A 204 1.18 15.11 7.93
CA VAL A 204 1.45 15.85 6.69
C VAL A 204 2.91 15.71 6.28
N ARG A 205 3.17 15.37 5.03
CA ARG A 205 4.52 15.36 4.44
C ARG A 205 4.56 16.16 3.16
N TRP A 206 5.60 16.99 3.02
CA TRP A 206 5.78 17.90 1.91
C TRP A 206 6.95 17.48 1.03
N VAL A 207 6.70 17.36 -0.27
CA VAL A 207 7.68 16.99 -1.29
C VAL A 207 7.85 18.15 -2.26
N ASN A 208 9.09 18.65 -2.38
CA ASN A 208 9.44 19.70 -3.32
C ASN A 208 10.15 19.11 -4.53
N PHE A 209 9.62 19.28 -5.74
CA PHE A 209 10.28 18.80 -6.94
C PHE A 209 11.42 19.75 -7.41
N PRO A 210 12.54 19.19 -7.93
CA PRO A 210 12.74 17.80 -8.32
C PRO A 210 12.93 16.84 -7.13
N PHE A 211 12.24 15.70 -7.19
CA PHE A 211 12.24 14.66 -6.17
C PHE A 211 12.06 13.30 -6.85
N THR A 212 12.87 12.31 -6.52
CA THR A 212 12.80 10.98 -7.16
C THR A 212 11.91 10.03 -6.37
N VAL A 213 11.40 8.99 -7.03
CA VAL A 213 10.63 7.95 -6.33
C VAL A 213 11.49 7.23 -5.27
N GLU A 214 12.79 7.08 -5.52
CA GLU A 214 13.72 6.52 -4.53
C GLU A 214 13.79 7.38 -3.27
N GLN A 215 13.92 8.70 -3.41
CA GLN A 215 13.90 9.62 -2.26
C GLN A 215 12.58 9.55 -1.50
N PHE A 216 11.47 9.34 -2.20
CA PHE A 216 10.16 9.13 -1.60
C PHE A 216 10.12 7.85 -0.77
N LEU A 217 10.53 6.72 -1.33
CA LEU A 217 10.58 5.43 -0.63
C LEU A 217 11.51 5.48 0.58
N LEU A 218 12.69 6.08 0.47
CA LEU A 218 13.61 6.27 1.61
C LEU A 218 12.98 7.15 2.70
N SER A 219 12.22 8.16 2.32
CA SER A 219 11.53 9.03 3.29
C SER A 219 10.39 8.30 4.00
N ILE A 220 9.65 7.44 3.30
CA ILE A 220 8.65 6.57 3.92
C ILE A 220 9.32 5.54 4.84
N ALA A 221 10.43 4.93 4.44
CA ALA A 221 11.20 4.02 5.29
C ALA A 221 11.69 4.71 6.58
N SER A 222 12.07 6.00 6.48
CA SER A 222 12.41 6.83 7.65
C SER A 222 11.22 7.02 8.59
N GLU A 223 10.02 7.26 8.05
CA GLU A 223 8.79 7.30 8.85
C GLU A 223 8.50 5.94 9.51
N MET A 224 8.58 4.85 8.74
CA MET A 224 8.40 3.49 9.25
C MET A 224 9.32 3.19 10.45
N GLN A 225 10.57 3.66 10.42
CA GLN A 225 11.48 3.53 11.57
C GLN A 225 11.00 4.28 12.81
N LYS A 226 10.46 5.50 12.66
CA LYS A 226 9.91 6.27 13.80
C LYS A 226 8.73 5.55 14.45
N PHE A 227 7.98 4.78 13.68
CA PHE A 227 6.85 3.98 14.13
C PHE A 227 7.23 2.52 14.47
N ASN A 228 8.51 2.17 14.46
CA ASN A 228 9.03 0.81 14.69
C ASN A 228 8.41 -0.26 13.77
N ASP A 229 8.11 0.10 12.52
CA ASP A 229 7.55 -0.83 11.55
C ASP A 229 8.66 -1.77 11.02
N PRO A 230 8.46 -3.11 11.07
CA PRO A 230 9.50 -4.08 10.76
C PRO A 230 9.87 -4.12 9.27
N TYR A 231 9.05 -3.54 8.39
CA TYR A 231 9.25 -3.57 6.94
C TYR A 231 10.01 -2.34 6.42
N ALA A 232 10.50 -1.46 7.31
CA ALA A 232 11.28 -0.28 6.90
C ALA A 232 12.52 -0.66 6.07
N SER A 233 13.15 -1.80 6.39
CA SER A 233 14.30 -2.32 5.64
C SER A 233 13.96 -2.75 4.22
N ILE A 234 12.74 -3.23 3.98
CA ILE A 234 12.28 -3.63 2.65
C ILE A 234 12.06 -2.37 1.80
N VAL A 235 11.32 -1.40 2.33
CA VAL A 235 11.01 -0.15 1.60
C VAL A 235 12.28 0.64 1.30
N GLY A 236 13.24 0.67 2.22
CA GLY A 236 14.50 1.40 2.06
C GLY A 236 15.61 0.69 1.27
N ASP A 237 15.38 -0.54 0.80
CA ASP A 237 16.41 -1.30 0.07
C ASP A 237 16.16 -1.28 -1.45
N PRO A 238 17.01 -0.61 -2.25
CA PRO A 238 16.85 -0.52 -3.69
C PRO A 238 17.07 -1.84 -4.44
N GLN A 239 17.58 -2.89 -3.77
CA GLN A 239 17.65 -4.24 -4.36
C GLN A 239 16.31 -4.98 -4.29
N GLN A 240 15.36 -4.50 -3.48
CA GLN A 240 14.01 -5.08 -3.42
C GLN A 240 13.21 -4.71 -4.67
N PRO A 241 12.31 -5.60 -5.15
CA PRO A 241 11.43 -5.27 -6.26
C PRO A 241 10.61 -4.02 -5.98
N TYR A 242 10.51 -3.14 -6.98
CA TYR A 242 9.86 -1.83 -6.87
C TYR A 242 8.42 -1.93 -6.33
N GLU A 243 7.64 -2.88 -6.84
CA GLU A 243 6.26 -3.11 -6.43
C GLU A 243 6.15 -3.49 -4.95
N VAL A 244 7.07 -4.36 -4.47
CA VAL A 244 7.11 -4.78 -3.07
C VAL A 244 7.39 -3.59 -2.15
N ARG A 245 8.28 -2.68 -2.56
CA ARG A 245 8.61 -1.48 -1.79
C ARG A 245 7.41 -0.53 -1.70
N ILE A 246 6.72 -0.29 -2.82
CA ILE A 246 5.54 0.58 -2.87
C ILE A 246 4.38 -0.03 -2.06
N ASP A 247 4.13 -1.32 -2.19
CA ASP A 247 3.05 -1.99 -1.45
C ASP A 247 3.27 -1.91 0.06
N ASN A 248 4.51 -2.10 0.53
CA ASN A 248 4.84 -1.95 1.95
C ASN A 248 4.73 -0.50 2.43
N ALA A 249 5.05 0.49 1.57
CA ALA A 249 4.84 1.90 1.85
C ALA A 249 3.34 2.24 2.00
N ILE A 250 2.50 1.77 1.07
CA ILE A 250 1.03 1.97 1.12
C ILE A 250 0.44 1.27 2.36
N ARG A 251 0.81 0.01 2.62
CA ARG A 251 0.38 -0.72 3.82
C ARG A 251 0.69 0.08 5.09
N PHE A 252 1.92 0.57 5.22
CA PHE A 252 2.32 1.36 6.37
C PHE A 252 1.42 2.57 6.53
N LEU A 253 1.29 3.40 5.50
CA LEU A 253 0.50 4.63 5.51
C LEU A 253 -0.99 4.38 5.86
N GLU A 254 -1.61 3.36 5.27
CA GLU A 254 -3.04 3.04 5.48
C GLU A 254 -3.33 2.36 6.83
N SER A 255 -2.33 1.70 7.42
CA SER A 255 -2.47 1.05 8.72
C SER A 255 -2.39 2.01 9.91
N GLN A 256 -1.96 3.26 9.69
CA GLN A 256 -1.86 4.24 10.76
C GLN A 256 -3.25 4.70 11.25
N GLN A 257 -3.33 5.02 12.54
CA GLN A 257 -4.56 5.57 13.12
C GLN A 257 -4.86 6.97 12.58
N GLN A 258 -3.82 7.79 12.42
CA GLN A 258 -3.91 9.12 11.82
C GLN A 258 -3.74 9.02 10.29
N PRO A 259 -4.63 9.63 9.50
CA PRO A 259 -4.52 9.61 8.05
C PRO A 259 -3.38 10.53 7.59
N TRP A 260 -2.86 10.26 6.38
CA TRP A 260 -1.74 11.01 5.81
C TRP A 260 -2.20 11.95 4.70
N LEU A 261 -1.61 13.15 4.66
CA LEU A 261 -1.65 14.04 3.51
C LEU A 261 -0.23 14.19 2.97
N ILE A 262 -0.03 13.80 1.73
CA ILE A 262 1.25 13.95 1.03
C ILE A 262 1.08 15.03 -0.04
N VAL A 263 1.82 16.13 0.08
CA VAL A 263 1.80 17.21 -0.90
C VAL A 263 2.99 17.08 -1.84
N LEU A 264 2.72 16.95 -3.15
CA LEU A 264 3.72 16.94 -4.21
C LEU A 264 3.72 18.30 -4.92
N ASP A 265 4.59 19.20 -4.46
CA ASP A 265 4.67 20.57 -4.95
C ASP A 265 5.57 20.70 -6.19
N ASP A 266 5.13 21.50 -7.15
CA ASP A 266 5.78 21.70 -8.45
C ASP A 266 5.93 20.40 -9.26
N PHE A 267 4.94 19.50 -9.19
CA PHE A 267 4.96 18.17 -9.78
C PHE A 267 5.22 18.13 -11.30
N HIS A 268 4.97 19.21 -12.03
CA HIS A 268 5.39 19.35 -13.44
C HIS A 268 6.91 19.26 -13.68
N LYS A 269 7.72 19.35 -12.62
CA LYS A 269 9.18 19.11 -12.64
C LYS A 269 9.54 17.64 -12.38
N ALA A 270 8.56 16.76 -12.15
CA ALA A 270 8.78 15.32 -12.12
C ALA A 270 9.22 14.87 -13.51
N THR A 271 10.41 14.30 -13.60
CA THR A 271 11.04 13.88 -14.86
C THR A 271 10.85 12.40 -15.18
N GLU A 272 10.15 11.67 -14.31
CA GLU A 272 10.11 10.19 -14.34
C GLU A 272 8.68 9.68 -14.54
N ASP A 273 8.48 8.80 -15.53
CA ASP A 273 7.23 8.03 -15.73
C ASP A 273 6.83 7.22 -14.49
N GLU A 274 7.80 6.95 -13.61
CA GLU A 274 7.59 6.23 -12.35
C GLU A 274 6.65 6.96 -11.41
N TRP A 275 6.65 8.30 -11.38
CA TRP A 275 5.72 9.05 -10.53
C TRP A 275 4.26 8.85 -10.94
N GLN A 276 3.99 8.66 -12.24
CA GLN A 276 2.64 8.34 -12.70
C GLN A 276 2.18 6.98 -12.17
N LYS A 277 3.10 6.01 -12.11
CA LYS A 277 2.83 4.70 -11.51
C LYS A 277 2.56 4.82 -10.01
N VAL A 278 3.37 5.58 -9.28
CA VAL A 278 3.15 5.82 -7.83
C VAL A 278 1.76 6.40 -7.61
N ILE A 279 1.40 7.46 -8.32
CA ILE A 279 0.10 8.13 -8.18
C ILE A 279 -1.04 7.15 -8.49
N ALA A 280 -0.97 6.42 -9.60
CA ALA A 280 -2.00 5.44 -9.95
C ALA A 280 -2.16 4.32 -8.91
N LEU A 281 -1.06 3.89 -8.27
CA LEU A 281 -1.10 2.89 -7.20
C LEU A 281 -1.75 3.47 -5.94
N PHE A 282 -1.40 4.69 -5.55
CA PHE A 282 -2.04 5.37 -4.42
C PHE A 282 -3.52 5.61 -4.68
N ASP A 283 -3.90 6.05 -5.87
CA ASP A 283 -5.30 6.31 -6.18
C ASP A 283 -6.17 5.04 -6.14
N ARG A 284 -5.56 3.91 -6.50
CA ARG A 284 -6.23 2.62 -6.53
C ARG A 284 -6.30 1.94 -5.16
N TYR A 285 -5.28 2.10 -4.32
CA TYR A 285 -5.08 1.27 -3.13
C TYR A 285 -5.14 2.04 -1.80
N CYS A 286 -5.06 3.37 -1.82
CA CYS A 286 -5.31 4.15 -0.62
C CYS A 286 -6.80 4.45 -0.47
N HIS A 287 -7.24 4.58 0.77
CA HIS A 287 -8.58 5.05 1.11
C HIS A 287 -8.52 6.19 2.14
N LYS A 288 -7.51 6.16 3.02
CA LYS A 288 -7.31 7.18 4.06
C LYS A 288 -6.24 8.20 3.69
N THR A 289 -5.14 7.74 3.09
CA THR A 289 -4.05 8.60 2.65
C THR A 289 -4.49 9.42 1.44
N LYS A 290 -4.23 10.72 1.48
CA LYS A 290 -4.52 11.67 0.40
C LYS A 290 -3.24 12.21 -0.22
N ILE A 291 -3.24 12.37 -1.54
CA ILE A 291 -2.16 13.05 -2.28
C ILE A 291 -2.70 14.32 -2.91
N LEU A 292 -2.03 15.44 -2.64
CA LEU A 292 -2.31 16.72 -3.30
C LEU A 292 -1.15 17.12 -4.20
N LEU A 293 -1.43 17.35 -5.47
CA LEU A 293 -0.45 17.78 -6.46
C LEU A 293 -0.56 19.28 -6.72
N THR A 294 0.56 19.97 -6.95
CA THR A 294 0.53 21.28 -7.61
C THR A 294 1.17 21.20 -8.99
N VAL A 295 0.43 21.59 -10.02
CA VAL A 295 0.85 21.44 -11.43
C VAL A 295 0.58 22.69 -12.25
N ARG A 296 1.42 22.91 -13.28
CA ARG A 296 1.27 24.04 -14.21
C ARG A 296 0.37 23.72 -15.40
N ARG A 297 0.24 22.45 -15.75
CA ARG A 297 -0.55 21.92 -16.86
C ARG A 297 -1.21 20.62 -16.40
N GLU A 298 -2.31 20.26 -17.05
CA GLU A 298 -3.01 18.99 -16.83
C GLU A 298 -2.03 17.83 -17.12
N PRO A 299 -1.77 16.93 -16.17
CA PRO A 299 -0.99 15.73 -16.46
C PRO A 299 -1.86 14.76 -17.26
N GLU A 300 -1.31 14.16 -18.32
CA GLU A 300 -2.06 13.32 -19.27
C GLU A 300 -2.77 12.10 -18.64
N ALA A 301 -2.41 11.72 -17.41
CA ALA A 301 -2.91 10.53 -16.72
C ALA A 301 -4.14 10.77 -15.81
N PHE A 302 -4.66 12.00 -15.67
CA PHE A 302 -5.75 12.30 -14.73
C PHE A 302 -7.11 12.50 -15.41
N GLU A 303 -8.02 11.55 -15.21
CA GLU A 303 -9.46 11.78 -15.30
C GLU A 303 -10.04 11.85 -13.89
N GLU A 304 -10.16 13.07 -13.32
CA GLU A 304 -11.13 13.53 -12.28
C GLU A 304 -10.61 14.37 -11.08
N VAL A 305 -11.58 15.18 -10.61
CA VAL A 305 -11.61 16.40 -9.76
C VAL A 305 -10.59 17.51 -10.02
N LYS A 306 -11.10 18.46 -10.82
CA LYS A 306 -10.51 19.72 -11.22
C LYS A 306 -10.91 20.79 -10.22
N LEU A 307 -9.96 21.36 -9.49
CA LEU A 307 -10.18 22.60 -8.76
C LEU A 307 -9.52 23.75 -9.55
N PRO A 308 -10.27 24.44 -10.43
CA PRO A 308 -9.72 25.60 -11.13
C PRO A 308 -9.36 26.67 -10.10
N THR A 309 -8.14 27.20 -10.16
CA THR A 309 -7.69 28.31 -9.29
C THR A 309 -8.25 29.66 -9.72
N GLY A 310 -9.53 29.72 -10.11
CA GLY A 310 -10.28 30.95 -10.37
C GLY A 310 -9.57 31.98 -11.23
N ALA A 311 -9.53 31.78 -12.55
CA ALA A 311 -9.20 32.85 -13.49
C ALA A 311 -9.81 32.63 -14.88
N HIS A 312 -11.07 32.21 -14.98
CA HIS A 312 -11.85 32.29 -16.22
C HIS A 312 -13.35 32.45 -15.90
N GLU A 313 -13.73 33.66 -15.48
CA GLU A 313 -14.95 34.31 -15.95
C GLU A 313 -14.63 35.81 -16.11
N VAL A 314 -14.33 36.21 -17.35
CA VAL A 314 -14.79 37.48 -17.94
C VAL A 314 -15.42 37.11 -19.27
#